data_AF-A0A920L037-F1
#
_entry.id   AF-A0A920L037-F1
#
_cell.length_a   1.000
_cell.length_b   1.000
_cell.length_c   1.000
_cell.angle_alpha   90.00
_cell.angle_beta   90.00
_cell.angle_gamma   90.00
#
_symmetry.space_group_name_H-M   'P 1'
#
loop_
_entity.id
_entity.type
_entity.pdbx_description
1 polymer ?
#
loop_
_entity_poly.entity_id
_entity_poly.type
_entity_poly.pdbx_seq_one_letter_code
_entity_poly.pdbx_strand_id
1 'polypeptide(L)'
;MDKDSKQKAKISENAFEMLLEYSWPGNVRELYNVIQRAKILCTNGIICADDLIFDDFEKEKPTNTAEALAAKFKNTDSSEMVL
;
A
#
# COMPACT_ATOMS: atom_id res chain seq x y z
N MET A 1 -0.82 35.35 -14.01
CA MET A 1 -0.38 34.27 -14.92
C MET A 1 -0.77 32.96 -14.26
N ASP A 2 -2.05 32.66 -14.35
CA ASP A 2 -2.69 31.53 -13.71
C ASP A 2 -2.66 30.34 -14.67
N LYS A 3 -2.06 29.22 -14.27
CA LYS A 3 -2.26 27.90 -14.89
C LYS A 3 -1.67 26.76 -14.08
N ASP A 4 -1.89 26.74 -12.77
CA ASP A 4 -1.86 25.47 -12.02
C ASP A 4 -3.21 24.76 -12.19
N SER A 5 -3.58 24.50 -13.44
CA SER A 5 -4.72 23.65 -13.77
C SER A 5 -4.25 22.21 -13.53
N LYS A 6 -4.25 21.78 -12.25
CA LYS A 6 -4.05 20.37 -11.90
C LYS A 6 -5.14 19.57 -12.61
N GLN A 7 -4.81 19.06 -13.81
CA GLN A 7 -5.67 18.17 -14.57
C GLN A 7 -6.04 17.02 -13.64
N LYS A 8 -7.33 16.95 -13.25
CA LYS A 8 -7.84 15.87 -12.43
C LYS A 8 -7.84 14.63 -13.30
N ALA A 9 -7.00 13.65 -12.96
CA ALA A 9 -7.05 12.34 -13.59
C ALA A 9 -8.37 11.67 -13.19
N LYS A 10 -9.04 11.05 -14.15
CA LYS A 10 -10.16 10.14 -13.90
C LYS A 10 -9.60 8.76 -13.60
N ILE A 11 -10.40 7.93 -12.94
CA ILE A 11 -10.07 6.53 -12.68
C ILE A 11 -11.10 5.70 -13.45
N SER A 12 -10.64 4.73 -14.22
CA SER A 12 -11.51 3.75 -14.89
C SER A 12 -12.17 2.81 -13.87
N GLU A 13 -13.28 2.19 -14.25
CA GLU A 13 -14.05 1.35 -13.34
C GLU A 13 -13.25 0.14 -12.83
N ASN A 14 -12.55 -0.56 -13.72
CA ASN A 14 -11.66 -1.67 -13.37
C ASN A 14 -10.48 -1.25 -12.46
N ALA A 15 -9.87 -0.09 -12.72
CA ALA A 15 -8.84 0.44 -11.81
C ALA A 15 -9.42 0.74 -10.43
N PHE A 16 -10.66 1.27 -10.37
CA PHE A 16 -11.32 1.56 -9.11
C PHE A 16 -11.63 0.28 -8.32
N GLU A 17 -12.10 -0.78 -8.98
CA GLU A 17 -12.31 -2.10 -8.37
C GLU A 17 -11.02 -2.65 -7.76
N MET A 18 -9.90 -2.61 -8.50
CA MET A 18 -8.60 -3.06 -7.98
C MET A 18 -8.15 -2.27 -6.74
N LEU A 19 -8.40 -0.95 -6.70
CA LEU A 19 -8.08 -0.12 -5.54
C LEU A 19 -8.93 -0.47 -4.31
N LEU A 20 -10.16 -0.97 -4.51
CA LEU A 20 -11.05 -1.41 -3.43
C LEU A 20 -10.68 -2.80 -2.90
N GLU A 21 -10.21 -3.70 -3.77
CA GLU A 21 -9.85 -5.07 -3.40
C GLU A 21 -8.49 -5.17 -2.71
N TYR A 22 -7.57 -4.25 -3.02
CA TYR A 22 -6.24 -4.27 -2.41
C TYR A 22 -6.28 -3.88 -0.92
N SER A 23 -5.56 -4.62 -0.08
CA SER A 23 -5.67 -4.51 1.38
C SER A 23 -4.96 -3.30 1.99
N TRP A 24 -4.08 -2.63 1.24
CA TRP A 24 -3.30 -1.47 1.68
C TRP A 24 -2.52 -1.69 2.99
N PRO A 25 -1.57 -2.64 3.06
CA PRO A 25 -0.75 -2.88 4.26
C PRO A 25 0.03 -1.64 4.73
N GLY A 26 0.40 -0.75 3.80
CA GLY A 26 1.02 0.55 4.07
C GLY A 26 0.01 1.68 4.32
N ASN A 27 -1.28 1.37 4.49
CA ASN A 27 -2.40 2.29 4.69
C ASN A 27 -2.48 3.37 3.59
N VAL A 28 -3.03 4.54 3.93
CA VAL A 28 -3.17 5.69 3.04
C VAL A 28 -1.86 6.17 2.42
N ARG A 29 -0.70 5.89 3.04
CA ARG A 29 0.61 6.24 2.48
C ARG A 29 0.89 5.43 1.21
N GLU A 30 0.55 4.15 1.22
CA GLU A 30 0.69 3.29 0.06
C GLU A 30 -0.29 3.69 -1.05
N LEU A 31 -1.57 3.88 -0.71
CA LEU A 31 -2.57 4.40 -1.65
C LEU A 31 -2.10 5.69 -2.32
N TYR A 32 -1.56 6.63 -1.55
CA TYR A 32 -1.02 7.87 -2.11
C TYR A 32 0.10 7.61 -3.12
N ASN A 33 1.06 6.75 -2.77
CA ASN A 33 2.18 6.41 -3.64
C ASN A 33 1.72 5.74 -4.95
N VAL A 34 0.79 4.78 -4.87
CA VAL A 34 0.22 4.11 -6.03
C VAL A 34 -0.48 5.11 -6.95
N ILE A 35 -1.34 5.97 -6.41
CA ILE A 35 -2.07 6.98 -7.20
C ILE A 35 -1.13 8.04 -7.80
N GLN A 36 -0.08 8.46 -7.09
CA GLN A 36 0.91 9.40 -7.67
C GLN A 36 1.64 8.78 -8.86
N ARG A 37 2.08 7.52 -8.76
CA ARG A 37 2.74 6.81 -9.86
C ARG A 37 1.79 6.60 -11.03
N ALA A 38 0.57 6.14 -10.76
CA ALA A 38 -0.45 5.94 -11.77
C ALA A 38 -0.77 7.23 -12.54
N LYS A 39 -0.81 8.38 -11.85
CA LYS A 39 -1.00 9.69 -12.49
C LYS A 39 0.15 10.06 -13.45
N ILE A 40 1.38 9.62 -13.17
CA ILE A 40 2.54 9.84 -14.04
C ILE A 40 2.50 8.92 -15.27
N LEU A 41 2.02 7.68 -15.08
CA LEU A 41 1.94 6.65 -16.12
C LEU A 41 0.75 6.83 -17.05
N CYS A 42 -0.39 7.26 -16.50
CA CYS A 42 -1.64 7.28 -17.24
C CYS A 42 -1.56 8.20 -18.45
N THR A 43 -2.09 7.71 -19.57
CA THR A 43 -2.22 8.49 -20.79
C THR A 43 -3.61 9.13 -20.84
N ASN A 44 -3.72 10.33 -21.41
CA ASN A 44 -5.00 11.04 -21.59
C ASN A 44 -5.76 11.39 -20.30
N GLY A 45 -5.11 11.33 -19.13
CA GLY A 45 -5.70 11.68 -17.85
C GLY A 45 -6.75 10.69 -17.35
N ILE A 46 -6.68 9.43 -17.77
CA ILE A 46 -7.50 8.33 -17.24
C ILE A 46 -6.57 7.25 -16.73
N ILE A 47 -6.61 6.97 -15.43
CA ILE A 47 -5.89 5.88 -14.77
C ILE A 47 -6.61 4.57 -15.08
N CYS A 48 -5.92 3.68 -15.77
CA CYS A 48 -6.33 2.31 -16.08
C CYS A 48 -5.74 1.32 -15.07
N ALA A 49 -6.26 0.09 -15.04
CA ALA A 49 -5.76 -0.98 -14.19
C ALA A 49 -4.25 -1.21 -14.37
N ASP A 50 -3.78 -1.16 -15.63
CA ASP A 50 -2.37 -1.35 -15.99
C ASP A 50 -1.44 -0.23 -15.47
N ASP A 51 -1.99 0.92 -15.08
CA ASP A 51 -1.22 2.02 -14.50
C ASP A 51 -1.00 1.85 -12.98
N LEU A 52 -1.70 0.89 -12.34
CA LEU A 52 -1.64 0.65 -10.91
C LEU A 52 -0.51 -0.33 -10.56
N ILE A 53 0.56 0.19 -9.97
CA ILE A 53 1.70 -0.59 -9.49
C ILE A 53 1.61 -0.71 -7.98
N PHE A 54 1.25 -1.91 -7.50
CA PHE A 54 1.21 -2.24 -6.08
C PHE A 54 2.59 -2.70 -5.60
N ASP A 55 2.95 -2.32 -4.38
CA ASP A 55 4.21 -2.74 -3.78
C ASP A 55 4.00 -4.16 -3.19
N ASP A 56 4.77 -5.15 -3.63
CA ASP A 56 4.77 -6.50 -3.02
C ASP A 56 5.44 -6.42 -1.64
N PHE A 57 4.69 -5.94 -0.65
CA PHE A 57 5.05 -6.12 0.74
C PHE A 57 4.79 -7.59 1.07
N GLU A 58 5.82 -8.41 0.92
CA GLU A 58 5.93 -9.76 1.50
C GLU A 58 5.10 -9.86 2.78
N LYS A 59 4.11 -10.77 2.78
CA LYS A 59 3.00 -10.94 3.75
C LYS A 59 3.42 -11.22 5.20
N GLU A 60 4.70 -11.09 5.52
CA GLU A 60 5.36 -11.62 6.72
C GLU A 60 5.64 -10.57 7.80
N LYS A 61 5.17 -9.32 7.64
CA LYS A 61 5.31 -8.33 8.72
C LYS A 61 4.02 -8.18 9.51
N PRO A 62 4.11 -8.28 10.86
CA PRO A 62 2.96 -8.18 11.74
C PRO A 62 2.19 -6.91 11.44
N THR A 63 0.90 -7.05 11.13
CA THR A 63 0.06 -5.99 10.56
C THR A 63 -0.33 -4.97 11.62
N ASN A 64 -0.15 -5.30 12.90
CA ASN A 64 -0.33 -4.39 14.01
C ASN A 64 0.75 -4.53 15.09
N THR A 65 0.85 -3.51 15.93
CA THR A 65 1.78 -3.47 17.06
C THR A 65 1.60 -4.65 18.01
N ALA A 66 0.37 -5.15 18.20
CA ALA A 66 0.10 -6.27 19.10
C ALA A 66 0.68 -7.59 18.56
N GLU A 67 0.53 -7.87 17.28
CA GLU A 67 1.13 -9.01 16.59
C GLU A 67 2.65 -8.91 16.58
N ALA A 68 3.19 -7.70 16.38
CA ALA A 68 4.62 -7.45 16.37
C ALA A 68 5.26 -7.68 17.74
N LEU A 69 4.55 -7.31 18.81
CA LEU A 69 4.94 -7.57 20.18
C LEU A 69 4.81 -9.08 20.49
N ALA A 70 3.69 -9.72 20.16
CA ALA A 70 3.47 -11.15 20.40
C ALA A 70 4.53 -12.04 19.73
N ALA A 71 4.94 -11.70 18.51
CA ALA A 71 6.01 -12.41 17.81
C ALA A 71 7.38 -12.28 18.52
N LYS A 72 7.65 -11.14 19.17
CA LYS A 72 8.89 -10.92 19.93
C LYS A 72 8.91 -11.71 21.23
N PHE A 73 7.76 -11.84 21.91
CA PHE A 73 7.66 -12.56 23.19
C PHE A 73 7.60 -14.09 23.04
N LYS A 74 7.28 -14.62 21.85
CA LYS A 74 7.35 -16.08 21.59
C LYS A 74 8.79 -16.62 21.48
N ASN A 75 9.79 -15.76 21.28
CA ASN A 75 11.19 -16.15 21.18
C ASN A 75 11.96 -16.14 22.51
N THR A 76 11.31 -15.88 23.65
CA THR A 76 11.98 -15.76 24.96
C THR A 76 11.70 -16.92 25.92
N ASP A 77 11.26 -18.09 25.44
CA ASP A 77 11.04 -19.25 26.30
C ASP A 77 11.86 -20.47 25.87
N SER A 78 13.19 -20.33 25.91
CA SER A 78 14.08 -21.46 26.20
C SER A 78 15.51 -20.98 26.45
N SER A 79 15.80 -20.55 27.69
CA SER A 79 17.06 -20.81 28.40
C SER A 79 17.21 -19.79 29.52
N GLU A 80 16.48 -19.99 30.62
CA GLU A 80 16.94 -19.57 31.94
C GLU A 80 16.27 -20.46 33.00
N MET A 81 16.69 -21.73 33.01
CA MET A 81 16.71 -22.52 34.23
C MET A 81 17.97 -23.37 34.18
N VAL A 82 19.09 -22.77 34.60
CA VAL A 82 20.32 -23.49 34.90
C VAL A 82 20.55 -23.36 36.40
N LEU A 83 20.23 -24.47 37.08
CA LEU A 83 20.56 -24.94 38.44
C LEU A 83 20.65 -23.91 39.58
#